data_AF-A0AA88ML59-F1
#
_entry.id   AF-A0AA88ML59-F1
#
_cell.length_a   1.000
_cell.length_b   1.000
_cell.length_c   1.000
_cell.angle_alpha   90.00
_cell.angle_beta   90.00
_cell.angle_gamma   90.00
#
_symmetry.space_group_name_H-M   'P 1'
#
loop_
_entity.id
_entity.type
_entity.pdbx_description
1 polymer ?
#
loop_
_entity_poly.entity_id
_entity_poly.type
_entity_poly.pdbx_seq_one_letter_code
_entity_poly.pdbx_strand_id
1 'polypeptide(L)'
;MPNIKIFSGSSHQDLSQRIADRLGLELGKVVTKKFSNQETCVEIGESVRGEDVYIVQSGCGEINDNLMELLIMINACKIASASRVTAVIPCFPYARQDKKDKSRAPISAKLVANMLSVAGADHIITMDLHASQIQGFFDIPVDNLYAEPAVLKWIKENIPEWKNCTIVSPDAGGAKRVTSIADRLNVDFALIHKERKKANEVDRMVLVGDVKDRVAILVDDMADTCGTTCHAADKLLSAGATKVYAILTHGIFSGPAISRINNACFEAVVVTNTIPQEEKMKHCPKIQFFNAMCCSPKRDMQQNPADRSGKHDVSERGIFFQSYMNGGMSSLVCTVITFPVYKTVFRQQLHNTLIREAVVQLYKEGMLKLYRGVVPPLLMKTLQGTIIFGFQNTLLQQLSPWAESYFPRAMHPALAGLGTGVVECLLFTPFERVQSVLQNSSNDRSLPTLSKIVSRMRSETLTNGWYRAFLPTLTRNAIGSSLYFGLKDPLSRVLREKDCPPIASSFVSGMVSSLMISLPLYPLSVLVANMQAQVGGDNLGVRASWHQLWQKRQRSLVLFYRGGSLVILRSCITWGITTAINDQLTKRSG
;
A
#
# COMPACT_ATOMS: atom_id res chain seq x y z
N MET A 1 0.13 -2.43 30.44
CA MET A 1 0.13 -1.45 29.32
C MET A 1 1.21 -0.44 29.67
N PRO A 2 2.12 -0.07 28.75
CA PRO A 2 3.01 1.05 29.02
C PRO A 2 2.16 2.30 29.29
N ASN A 3 2.54 3.10 30.28
CA ASN A 3 1.81 4.31 30.62
C ASN A 3 2.12 5.35 29.54
N ILE A 4 1.09 6.06 29.07
CA ILE A 4 1.25 7.08 28.03
C ILE A 4 1.70 8.37 28.71
N LYS A 5 2.72 9.03 28.15
CA LYS A 5 3.18 10.36 28.58
C LYS A 5 3.19 11.30 27.40
N ILE A 6 2.62 12.49 27.58
CA ILE A 6 2.56 13.53 26.55
C ILE A 6 3.33 14.73 27.03
N PHE A 7 4.34 15.16 26.29
CA PHE A 7 5.07 16.39 26.54
C PHE A 7 4.79 17.40 25.44
N SER A 8 4.73 18.67 25.80
CA SER A 8 4.66 19.77 24.84
C SER A 8 6.03 20.42 24.71
N GLY A 9 6.43 20.73 23.48
CA GLY A 9 7.44 21.76 23.24
C GLY A 9 6.85 23.18 23.43
N SER A 10 7.68 24.18 23.17
CA SER A 10 7.34 25.60 23.27
C SER A 10 6.49 26.13 22.10
N SER A 11 6.42 25.40 20.97
CA SER A 11 5.82 25.93 19.74
C SER A 11 4.30 26.06 19.78
N HIS A 12 3.59 25.14 20.44
CA HIS A 12 2.11 25.15 20.45
C HIS A 12 1.50 24.45 21.68
N GLN A 13 1.63 25.06 22.86
CA GLN A 13 1.11 24.48 24.11
C GLN A 13 -0.42 24.28 24.11
N ASP A 14 -1.20 25.19 23.51
CA ASP A 14 -2.68 25.05 23.45
C ASP A 14 -3.11 23.75 22.73
N LEU A 15 -2.48 23.40 21.61
CA LEU A 15 -2.79 22.17 20.89
C LEU A 15 -2.40 20.95 21.72
N SER A 16 -1.22 20.97 22.35
CA SER A 16 -0.76 19.90 23.24
C SER A 16 -1.72 19.68 24.40
N GLN A 17 -2.20 20.76 25.03
CA GLN A 17 -3.17 20.70 26.12
C GLN A 17 -4.50 20.11 25.63
N ARG A 18 -5.03 20.56 24.49
CA ARG A 18 -6.27 20.00 23.91
C ARG A 18 -6.16 18.51 23.59
N ILE A 19 -4.98 18.06 23.16
CA ILE A 19 -4.72 16.63 22.92
C ILE A 19 -4.73 15.87 24.26
N ALA A 20 -4.05 16.39 25.28
CA ALA A 20 -3.99 15.81 26.63
C ALA A 20 -5.39 15.74 27.28
N ASP A 21 -6.16 16.83 27.24
CA ASP A 21 -7.53 16.91 27.78
C ASP A 21 -8.45 15.86 27.14
N ARG A 22 -8.35 15.67 25.82
CA ARG A 22 -9.17 14.65 25.11
C ARG A 22 -8.81 13.22 25.46
N LEU A 23 -7.58 12.99 25.91
CA LEU A 23 -7.10 11.69 26.35
C LEU A 23 -7.31 11.48 27.86
N GLY A 24 -7.73 12.52 28.59
CA GLY A 24 -7.85 12.48 30.05
C GLY A 24 -6.49 12.38 30.74
N LEU A 25 -5.45 12.97 30.14
CA LEU A 25 -4.08 13.00 30.65
C LEU A 25 -3.66 14.44 30.95
N GLU A 26 -2.75 14.60 31.90
CA GLU A 26 -2.03 15.85 32.09
C GLU A 26 -0.75 15.86 31.23
N LEU A 27 -0.33 17.06 30.82
CA LEU A 27 0.98 17.21 30.17
C LEU A 27 2.10 16.89 31.16
N GLY A 28 3.07 16.13 30.70
CA GLY A 28 4.26 15.79 31.48
C GLY A 28 5.07 17.05 31.81
N LYS A 29 5.68 17.03 32.99
CA LYS A 29 6.49 18.12 33.51
C LYS A 29 7.78 18.22 32.70
N VAL A 30 7.96 19.34 32.00
CA VAL A 30 9.19 19.68 31.30
C VAL A 30 9.55 21.14 31.55
N VAL A 31 10.82 21.40 31.81
CA VAL A 31 11.36 22.76 31.86
C VAL A 31 12.09 23.02 30.56
N THR A 32 11.48 23.85 29.70
CA THR A 32 12.08 24.33 28.45
C THR A 32 12.44 25.81 28.60
N LYS A 33 13.72 26.16 28.44
CA LYS A 33 14.21 27.54 28.49
C LYS A 33 15.30 27.78 27.46
N LYS A 34 15.56 29.04 27.13
CA LYS A 34 16.74 29.44 26.36
C LYS A 34 17.75 30.12 27.25
N PHE A 35 19.02 29.73 27.12
CA PHE A 35 20.13 30.45 27.73
C PHE A 35 20.36 31.79 27.02
N SER A 36 21.11 32.69 27.66
CA SER A 36 21.41 34.04 27.12
C SER A 36 22.09 33.98 25.73
N ASN A 37 22.90 32.94 25.48
CA ASN A 37 23.55 32.67 24.20
C ASN A 37 22.67 31.94 23.17
N GLN A 38 21.34 31.87 23.40
CA GLN A 38 20.34 31.24 22.52
C GLN A 38 20.33 29.70 22.49
N GLU A 39 21.15 29.03 23.29
CA GLU A 39 21.08 27.56 23.41
C GLU A 39 19.77 27.13 24.10
N THR A 40 19.11 26.12 23.53
CA THR A 40 17.91 25.52 24.11
C THR A 40 18.30 24.55 25.22
N CYS A 41 17.74 24.76 26.41
CA CYS A 41 17.88 23.90 27.58
C CYS A 41 16.55 23.21 27.88
N VAL A 42 16.59 21.88 27.97
CA VAL A 42 15.43 21.04 28.23
C VAL A 42 15.75 20.13 29.40
N GLU A 43 14.84 20.07 30.37
CA GLU A 43 14.91 19.15 31.50
C GLU A 43 13.57 18.44 31.68
N ILE A 44 13.55 17.11 31.53
CA ILE A 44 12.36 16.29 31.76
C ILE A 44 12.18 16.15 33.28
N GLY A 45 11.10 16.72 33.81
CA GLY A 45 10.84 16.86 35.25
C GLY A 45 10.18 15.64 35.90
N GLU A 46 10.06 14.52 35.19
CA GLU A 46 9.49 13.27 35.67
C GLU A 46 10.13 12.04 35.01
N SER A 47 9.99 10.86 35.63
CA SER A 47 10.52 9.62 35.07
C SER A 47 9.72 9.17 33.85
N VAL A 48 10.41 8.88 32.75
CA VAL A 48 9.84 8.32 31.50
C VAL A 48 10.29 6.88 31.25
N ARG A 49 10.97 6.23 32.21
CA ARG A 49 11.53 4.89 32.04
C ARG A 49 10.43 3.85 31.77
N GLY A 50 10.52 3.18 30.63
CA GLY A 50 9.55 2.16 30.21
C GLY A 50 8.21 2.70 29.70
N GLU A 51 8.06 4.04 29.60
CA GLU A 51 6.82 4.68 29.18
C GLU A 51 6.75 4.88 27.65
N ASP A 52 5.52 5.05 27.13
CA ASP A 52 5.26 5.41 25.74
C ASP A 52 5.10 6.93 25.61
N VAL A 53 6.14 7.58 25.11
CA VAL A 53 6.29 9.04 25.16
C VAL A 53 5.88 9.68 23.83
N TYR A 54 5.03 10.68 23.89
CA TYR A 54 4.61 11.50 22.75
C TYR A 54 5.07 12.94 22.97
N ILE A 55 5.88 13.47 22.06
CA ILE A 55 6.36 14.85 22.11
C ILE A 55 5.65 15.64 21.02
N VAL A 56 4.81 16.60 21.42
CA VAL A 56 4.05 17.45 20.51
C VAL A 56 4.84 18.73 20.25
N GLN A 57 5.29 18.90 19.01
CA GLN A 57 5.97 20.11 18.57
C GLN A 57 5.67 20.38 17.09
N SER A 58 5.16 21.57 16.78
CA SER A 58 4.92 21.98 15.39
C SER A 58 6.09 22.77 14.81
N GLY A 59 6.29 22.70 13.49
CA GLY A 59 7.29 23.49 12.77
C GLY A 59 6.84 24.93 12.49
N CYS A 60 6.41 25.68 13.50
CA CYS A 60 5.97 27.08 13.38
C CYS A 60 6.84 28.06 14.17
N GLY A 61 6.66 29.38 13.97
CA GLY A 61 7.47 30.41 14.64
C GLY A 61 8.94 30.35 14.23
N GLU A 62 9.85 30.37 15.20
CA GLU A 62 11.28 30.13 14.98
C GLU A 62 11.54 28.64 14.72
N ILE A 63 11.44 28.25 13.44
CA ILE A 63 11.44 26.86 12.99
C ILE A 63 12.69 26.06 13.44
N ASN A 64 13.86 26.70 13.45
CA ASN A 64 15.12 26.06 13.84
C ASN A 64 15.15 25.75 15.33
N ASP A 65 14.70 26.70 16.14
CA ASP A 65 14.72 26.56 17.59
C ASP A 65 13.72 25.50 18.03
N ASN A 66 12.53 25.49 17.41
CA ASN A 66 11.50 24.48 17.67
C ASN A 66 11.94 23.08 17.22
N LEU A 67 12.66 22.97 16.10
CA LEU A 67 13.27 21.73 15.65
C LEU A 67 14.35 21.24 16.62
N MET A 68 15.26 22.13 17.04
CA MET A 68 16.32 21.79 18.00
C MET A 68 15.74 21.38 19.36
N GLU A 69 14.73 22.11 19.86
CA GLU A 69 14.03 21.75 21.10
C GLU A 69 13.42 20.35 21.01
N LEU A 70 12.74 20.02 19.90
CA LEU A 70 12.18 18.70 19.68
C LEU A 70 13.27 17.61 19.67
N LEU A 71 14.37 17.83 18.96
CA LEU A 71 15.48 16.88 18.90
C LEU A 71 16.10 16.63 20.28
N ILE A 72 16.28 17.69 21.08
CA ILE A 72 16.80 17.60 22.45
C ILE A 72 15.82 16.83 23.35
N MET A 73 14.52 17.12 23.27
CA MET A 73 13.49 16.40 24.03
C MET A 73 13.45 14.91 23.67
N ILE A 74 13.49 14.56 22.37
CA ILE A 74 13.52 13.16 21.91
C ILE A 74 14.72 12.44 22.50
N ASN A 75 15.91 13.03 22.36
CA ASN A 75 17.15 12.43 22.87
C ASN A 75 17.12 12.29 24.40
N ALA A 76 16.64 13.30 25.13
CA ALA A 76 16.49 13.26 26.59
C ALA A 76 15.59 12.09 27.04
N CYS A 77 14.45 11.90 26.38
CA CYS A 77 13.56 10.78 26.66
C CYS A 77 14.19 9.42 26.30
N LYS A 78 14.92 9.35 25.18
CA LYS A 78 15.57 8.11 24.73
C LYS A 78 16.63 7.63 25.70
N ILE A 79 17.54 8.51 26.13
CA ILE A 79 18.59 8.17 27.10
C ILE A 79 18.04 7.95 28.52
N ALA A 80 16.90 8.56 28.84
CA ALA A 80 16.13 8.28 30.06
C ALA A 80 15.37 6.93 30.03
N SER A 81 15.63 6.09 29.02
CA SER A 81 15.09 4.73 28.88
C SER A 81 13.57 4.69 28.64
N ALA A 82 13.01 5.66 27.91
CA ALA A 82 11.65 5.55 27.38
C ALA A 82 11.50 4.28 26.53
N SER A 83 10.35 3.61 26.64
CA SER A 83 10.10 2.39 25.85
C SER A 83 9.96 2.73 24.36
N ARG A 84 9.33 3.86 24.05
CA ARG A 84 9.11 4.36 22.70
C ARG A 84 8.98 5.89 22.74
N VAL A 85 9.54 6.56 21.74
CA VAL A 85 9.41 8.01 21.57
C VAL A 85 8.76 8.32 20.23
N THR A 86 7.55 8.88 20.28
CA THR A 86 6.78 9.32 19.11
C THR A 86 6.87 10.84 18.98
N ALA A 87 7.34 11.33 17.85
CA ALA A 87 7.32 12.76 17.54
C ALA A 87 5.99 13.11 16.85
N VAL A 88 5.17 13.94 17.49
CA VAL A 88 3.92 14.45 16.94
C VAL A 88 4.19 15.85 16.37
N ILE A 89 4.26 15.94 15.06
CA ILE A 89 4.68 17.13 14.30
C ILE A 89 3.53 17.59 13.38
N PRO A 90 2.58 18.40 13.88
CA PRO A 90 1.40 18.82 13.12
C PRO A 90 1.74 19.46 11.77
N CYS A 91 2.68 20.43 11.75
CA CYS A 91 3.23 20.98 10.52
C CYS A 91 4.70 20.57 10.40
N PHE A 92 5.02 19.71 9.43
CA PHE A 92 6.37 19.17 9.28
C PHE A 92 7.38 20.26 8.83
N PRO A 93 8.49 20.47 9.56
CA PRO A 93 9.43 21.54 9.24
C PRO A 93 10.19 21.23 7.95
N TYR A 94 10.49 22.27 7.16
CA TYR A 94 11.18 22.17 5.87
C TYR A 94 10.48 21.31 4.80
N ALA A 95 9.19 20.98 4.94
CA ALA A 95 8.47 20.09 4.03
C ALA A 95 8.47 20.54 2.55
N ARG A 96 8.55 21.85 2.27
CA ARG A 96 8.66 22.40 0.90
C ARG A 96 10.02 22.14 0.22
N GLN A 97 11.03 21.69 0.97
CA GLN A 97 12.40 21.41 0.49
C GLN A 97 12.63 19.89 0.39
N ASP A 98 11.72 19.20 -0.28
CA ASP A 98 11.66 17.74 -0.45
C ASP A 98 12.39 17.22 -1.71
N LYS A 99 12.74 18.11 -2.65
CA LYS A 99 13.42 17.76 -3.90
C LYS A 99 14.44 18.80 -4.33
N LYS A 100 15.33 18.39 -5.24
CA LYS A 100 16.29 19.30 -5.89
C LYS A 100 15.63 19.99 -7.09
N ASP A 101 15.03 21.15 -6.87
CA ASP A 101 14.45 21.95 -7.96
C ASP A 101 15.50 22.59 -8.88
N LYS A 102 16.74 22.75 -8.39
CA LYS A 102 17.91 23.23 -9.15
C LYS A 102 19.16 22.44 -8.77
N SER A 103 20.17 22.46 -9.65
CA SER A 103 21.48 21.87 -9.33
C SER A 103 22.07 22.51 -8.07
N ARG A 104 22.55 21.67 -7.14
CA ARG A 104 23.14 22.04 -5.82
C ARG A 104 22.19 22.60 -4.74
N ALA A 105 20.87 22.35 -4.83
CA ALA A 105 19.97 22.58 -3.70
C ALA A 105 20.04 21.42 -2.66
N PRO A 106 19.86 21.70 -1.36
CA PRO A 106 19.70 20.65 -0.35
C PRO A 106 18.31 20.00 -0.43
N ILE A 107 18.18 18.78 0.08
CA ILE A 107 16.88 18.16 0.39
C ILE A 107 16.70 18.24 1.90
N SER A 108 16.34 19.43 2.39
CA SER A 108 16.31 19.72 3.82
C SER A 108 15.27 18.91 4.57
N ALA A 109 14.13 18.54 3.93
CA ALA A 109 13.16 17.64 4.54
C ALA A 109 13.76 16.25 4.86
N LYS A 110 14.65 15.73 3.99
CA LYS A 110 15.38 14.48 4.24
C LYS A 110 16.42 14.65 5.35
N LEU A 111 17.09 15.80 5.42
CA LEU A 111 18.00 16.12 6.52
C LEU A 111 17.26 16.12 7.87
N VAL A 112 16.09 16.78 7.94
CA VAL A 112 15.21 16.78 9.12
C VAL A 112 14.80 15.37 9.50
N ALA A 113 14.38 14.54 8.53
CA ALA A 113 14.01 13.15 8.77
C ALA A 113 15.17 12.34 9.39
N ASN A 114 16.39 12.54 8.87
CA ASN A 114 17.59 11.90 9.41
C ASN A 114 17.91 12.39 10.83
N MET A 115 17.77 13.69 11.10
CA MET A 115 17.99 14.27 12.44
C MET A 115 17.01 13.71 13.47
N LEU A 116 15.72 13.60 13.11
CA LEU A 116 14.70 13.00 13.98
C LEU A 116 14.99 11.52 14.26
N SER A 117 15.42 10.78 13.22
CA SER A 117 15.75 9.36 13.34
C SER A 117 16.97 9.15 14.25
N VAL A 118 18.05 9.93 14.06
CA VAL A 118 19.27 9.80 14.88
C VAL A 118 19.09 10.32 16.31
N ALA A 119 18.19 11.29 16.54
CA ALA A 119 17.83 11.72 17.89
C ALA A 119 17.12 10.61 18.69
N GLY A 120 16.57 9.59 18.02
CA GLY A 120 15.98 8.42 18.64
C GLY A 120 14.46 8.36 18.57
N ALA A 121 13.82 9.06 17.63
CA ALA A 121 12.40 8.90 17.36
C ALA A 121 12.12 7.50 16.81
N ASP A 122 11.12 6.81 17.36
CA ASP A 122 10.71 5.48 16.94
C ASP A 122 9.48 5.53 16.01
N HIS A 123 8.73 6.63 16.04
CA HIS A 123 7.51 6.84 15.27
C HIS A 123 7.26 8.34 15.02
N ILE A 124 6.68 8.69 13.87
CA ILE A 124 6.29 10.07 13.53
C ILE A 124 4.78 10.14 13.29
N ILE A 125 4.10 11.10 13.90
CA ILE A 125 2.72 11.46 13.57
C ILE A 125 2.75 12.88 13.02
N THR A 126 2.22 13.08 11.81
CA THR A 126 2.17 14.40 11.17
C THR A 126 0.84 14.61 10.46
N MET A 127 0.57 15.80 9.93
CA MET A 127 -0.66 16.11 9.23
C MET A 127 -0.34 16.77 7.88
N ASP A 128 -0.99 16.31 6.81
CA ASP A 128 -0.93 16.84 5.45
C ASP A 128 0.49 17.25 4.99
N LEU A 129 1.41 16.28 4.97
CA LEU A 129 2.74 16.48 4.38
C LEU A 129 2.65 17.12 2.99
N HIS A 130 3.47 18.16 2.76
CA HIS A 130 3.55 18.89 1.49
C HIS A 130 3.68 17.94 0.29
N ALA A 131 4.54 16.92 0.43
CA ALA A 131 4.67 15.82 -0.49
C ALA A 131 4.56 14.49 0.26
N SER A 132 3.68 13.60 -0.20
CA SER A 132 3.50 12.26 0.38
C SER A 132 4.80 11.43 0.45
N GLN A 133 5.75 11.71 -0.45
CA GLN A 133 7.04 11.06 -0.59
C GLN A 133 7.94 11.28 0.63
N ILE A 134 7.69 12.33 1.43
CA ILE A 134 8.43 12.59 2.67
C ILE A 134 8.32 11.41 3.64
N GLN A 135 7.23 10.63 3.60
CA GLN A 135 7.14 9.38 4.38
C GLN A 135 8.29 8.41 4.06
N GLY A 136 8.70 8.33 2.79
CA GLY A 136 9.84 7.52 2.36
C GLY A 136 11.21 8.09 2.71
N PHE A 137 11.28 9.27 3.37
CA PHE A 137 12.53 9.77 3.93
C PHE A 137 12.87 9.13 5.27
N PHE A 138 11.89 8.52 5.93
CA PHE A 138 12.04 7.81 7.19
C PHE A 138 12.14 6.30 6.96
N ASP A 139 12.98 5.66 7.77
CA ASP A 139 13.00 4.18 7.90
C ASP A 139 12.10 3.71 9.06
N ILE A 140 11.65 4.64 9.90
CA ILE A 140 10.68 4.45 10.99
C ILE A 140 9.25 4.68 10.48
N PRO A 141 8.22 4.10 11.12
CA PRO A 141 6.83 4.32 10.74
C PRO A 141 6.44 5.79 10.82
N VAL A 142 5.62 6.23 9.85
CA VAL A 142 5.10 7.59 9.76
C VAL A 142 3.60 7.54 9.50
N ASP A 143 2.81 8.04 10.44
CA ASP A 143 1.38 8.26 10.27
C ASP A 143 1.13 9.70 9.78
N ASN A 144 0.85 9.83 8.49
CA ASN A 144 0.44 11.10 7.88
C ASN A 144 -1.08 11.24 7.89
N LEU A 145 -1.59 12.02 8.83
CA LEU A 145 -3.00 12.36 8.97
C LEU A 145 -3.44 13.33 7.87
N TYR A 146 -4.74 13.33 7.55
CA TYR A 146 -5.33 14.22 6.54
C TYR A 146 -6.40 15.10 7.16
N ALA A 147 -6.35 16.42 6.89
CA ALA A 147 -7.42 17.34 7.28
C ALA A 147 -8.63 17.25 6.34
N GLU A 148 -8.52 16.57 5.19
CA GLU A 148 -9.56 16.41 4.17
C GLU A 148 -10.96 16.09 4.75
N PRO A 149 -11.16 15.13 5.69
CA PRO A 149 -12.48 14.87 6.25
C PRO A 149 -13.07 16.07 7.01
N ALA A 150 -12.22 16.80 7.74
CA ALA A 150 -12.64 17.98 8.49
C ALA A 150 -12.91 19.17 7.57
N VAL A 151 -12.12 19.33 6.51
CA VAL A 151 -12.36 20.31 5.43
C VAL A 151 -13.70 20.05 4.74
N LEU A 152 -13.98 18.80 4.35
CA LEU A 152 -15.24 18.43 3.72
C LEU A 152 -16.45 18.73 4.61
N LYS A 153 -16.33 18.43 5.90
CA LYS A 153 -17.36 18.76 6.90
C LYS A 153 -17.57 20.28 6.97
N TRP A 154 -16.48 21.04 7.09
CA TRP A 154 -16.54 22.50 7.18
C TRP A 154 -17.20 23.12 5.94
N ILE A 155 -16.85 22.68 4.73
CA ILE A 155 -17.45 23.16 3.47
C ILE A 155 -18.98 22.94 3.48
N LYS A 156 -19.44 21.74 3.84
CA LYS A 156 -20.86 21.39 3.84
C LYS A 156 -21.67 22.16 4.86
N GLU A 157 -21.07 22.52 5.99
CA GLU A 157 -21.73 23.21 7.10
C GLU A 157 -21.72 24.74 6.94
N ASN A 158 -20.75 25.32 6.23
CA ASN A 158 -20.52 26.78 6.21
C ASN A 158 -20.73 27.44 4.86
N ILE A 159 -20.73 26.70 3.75
CA ILE A 159 -20.94 27.25 2.40
C ILE A 159 -22.29 26.75 1.87
N PRO A 160 -23.36 27.57 1.85
CA PRO A 160 -24.69 27.14 1.40
C PRO A 160 -24.70 26.58 -0.02
N GLU A 161 -23.94 27.21 -0.93
CA GLU A 161 -23.86 26.89 -2.35
C GLU A 161 -22.81 25.81 -2.68
N TRP A 162 -22.32 25.06 -1.68
CA TRP A 162 -21.23 24.10 -1.87
C TRP A 162 -21.50 23.05 -2.96
N LYS A 163 -22.77 22.70 -3.22
CA LYS A 163 -23.14 21.71 -4.26
C LYS A 163 -22.81 22.15 -5.69
N ASN A 164 -22.73 23.47 -5.92
CA ASN A 164 -22.41 24.06 -7.22
C ASN A 164 -21.07 24.83 -7.18
N CYS A 165 -20.24 24.58 -6.16
CA CYS A 165 -18.94 25.22 -6.06
C CYS A 165 -17.90 24.60 -7.01
N THR A 166 -16.75 25.24 -7.12
CA THR A 166 -15.59 24.71 -7.83
C THR A 166 -14.38 24.72 -6.90
N ILE A 167 -13.75 23.55 -6.72
CA ILE A 167 -12.54 23.44 -5.89
C ILE A 167 -11.32 23.81 -6.74
N VAL A 168 -10.55 24.80 -6.30
CA VAL A 168 -9.47 25.39 -7.09
C VAL A 168 -8.12 25.12 -6.46
N SER A 169 -7.16 24.65 -7.26
CA SER A 169 -5.76 24.58 -6.84
C SER A 169 -5.01 25.87 -7.20
N PRO A 170 -4.25 26.48 -6.28
CA PRO A 170 -3.48 27.69 -6.57
C PRO A 170 -2.23 27.42 -7.42
N ASP A 171 -1.82 26.16 -7.56
CA ASP A 171 -0.70 25.74 -8.39
C ASP A 171 -0.92 24.36 -9.03
N ALA A 172 0.04 23.92 -9.85
CA ALA A 172 -0.04 22.61 -10.50
C ALA A 172 0.26 21.43 -9.55
N GLY A 173 0.94 21.67 -8.43
CA GLY A 173 1.31 20.62 -7.47
C GLY A 173 0.11 20.16 -6.64
N GLY A 174 -0.81 21.06 -6.33
CA GLY A 174 -2.02 20.78 -5.56
C GLY A 174 -3.15 20.09 -6.35
N ALA A 175 -2.95 19.76 -7.64
CA ALA A 175 -3.98 19.16 -8.49
C ALA A 175 -4.64 17.92 -7.86
N LYS A 176 -3.83 16.97 -7.35
CA LYS A 176 -4.34 15.74 -6.73
C LYS A 176 -5.18 16.00 -5.49
N ARG A 177 -4.85 17.05 -4.73
CA ARG A 177 -5.55 17.42 -3.49
C ARG A 177 -6.95 17.94 -3.81
N VAL A 178 -7.04 18.85 -4.79
CA VAL A 178 -8.32 19.45 -5.16
C VAL A 178 -9.23 18.46 -5.88
N THR A 179 -8.69 17.58 -6.72
CA THR A 179 -9.51 16.55 -7.38
C THR A 179 -10.08 15.56 -6.36
N SER A 180 -9.31 15.14 -5.34
CA SER A 180 -9.81 14.27 -4.27
C SER A 180 -11.00 14.88 -3.52
N ILE A 181 -10.90 16.17 -3.19
CA ILE A 181 -11.97 16.90 -2.49
C ILE A 181 -13.18 17.10 -3.41
N ALA A 182 -12.95 17.48 -4.68
CA ALA A 182 -13.98 17.68 -5.68
C ALA A 182 -14.78 16.40 -5.95
N ASP A 183 -14.09 15.26 -6.13
CA ASP A 183 -14.71 13.95 -6.34
C ASP A 183 -15.59 13.54 -5.15
N ARG A 184 -15.15 13.79 -3.92
CA ARG A 184 -15.92 13.47 -2.70
C ARG A 184 -17.12 14.39 -2.47
N LEU A 185 -17.07 15.62 -2.96
CA LEU A 185 -18.19 16.55 -2.96
C LEU A 185 -19.09 16.39 -4.20
N ASN A 186 -18.63 15.66 -5.22
CA ASN A 186 -19.23 15.54 -6.54
C ASN A 186 -19.46 16.92 -7.19
N VAL A 187 -18.40 17.72 -7.22
CA VAL A 187 -18.37 19.08 -7.79
C VAL A 187 -17.21 19.24 -8.77
N ASP A 188 -17.19 20.34 -9.51
CA ASP A 188 -16.13 20.63 -10.47
C ASP A 188 -14.83 21.07 -9.76
N PHE A 189 -13.71 20.93 -10.46
CA PHE A 189 -12.42 21.46 -10.02
C PHE A 189 -11.80 22.37 -11.08
N ALA A 190 -10.96 23.29 -10.63
CA ALA A 190 -10.13 24.13 -11.50
C ALA A 190 -8.70 24.23 -10.98
N LEU A 191 -7.79 24.67 -11.82
CA LEU A 191 -6.36 24.74 -11.52
C LEU A 191 -5.80 26.06 -12.03
N ILE A 192 -5.00 26.72 -11.19
CA ILE A 192 -4.26 27.90 -11.58
C ILE A 192 -2.81 27.50 -11.81
N HIS A 193 -2.31 27.77 -13.02
CA HIS A 193 -0.90 27.60 -13.35
C HIS A 193 -0.24 28.97 -13.44
N LYS A 194 0.85 29.14 -12.70
CA LYS A 194 1.67 30.35 -12.73
C LYS A 194 2.79 30.18 -13.76
N GLU A 195 2.66 30.82 -14.91
CA GLU A 195 3.73 30.90 -15.90
C GLU A 195 4.77 31.93 -15.43
N ARG A 196 5.98 31.46 -15.14
CA ARG A 196 7.14 32.33 -14.87
C ARG A 196 7.86 32.61 -16.18
N LYS A 197 7.71 33.81 -16.75
CA LYS A 197 8.66 34.32 -17.76
C LYS A 197 9.88 34.93 -17.04
N LYS A 198 10.95 35.20 -17.78
CA LYS A 198 12.29 35.56 -17.27
C LYS A 198 12.26 36.60 -16.13
N ALA A 199 13.34 36.62 -15.34
CA ALA A 199 13.57 37.63 -14.31
C ALA A 199 13.30 39.04 -14.88
N ASN A 200 12.34 39.76 -14.26
CA ASN A 200 11.84 41.11 -14.57
C ASN A 200 10.54 41.23 -15.40
N GLU A 201 9.84 40.14 -15.74
CA GLU A 201 8.46 40.22 -16.27
C GLU A 201 7.42 39.82 -15.21
N VAL A 202 6.24 40.46 -15.25
CA VAL A 202 5.12 40.14 -14.35
C VAL A 202 4.61 38.72 -14.66
N ASP A 203 4.62 37.85 -13.66
CA ASP A 203 4.15 36.47 -13.77
C ASP A 203 2.68 36.41 -14.21
N ARG A 204 2.34 35.57 -15.21
CA ARG A 204 0.96 35.39 -15.69
C ARG A 204 0.32 34.18 -15.01
N MET A 205 -0.87 34.34 -14.44
CA MET A 205 -1.69 33.23 -13.95
C MET A 205 -2.71 32.80 -15.00
N VAL A 206 -2.68 31.51 -15.37
CA VAL A 206 -3.62 30.87 -16.29
C VAL A 206 -4.56 29.99 -15.47
N LEU A 207 -5.87 30.20 -15.63
CA LEU A 207 -6.90 29.36 -15.02
C LEU A 207 -7.32 28.29 -16.03
N VAL A 208 -7.37 27.03 -15.59
CA VAL A 208 -7.88 25.88 -16.33
C VAL A 208 -9.05 25.31 -15.56
N GLY A 209 -10.24 25.29 -16.18
CA GLY A 209 -11.50 24.93 -15.53
C GLY A 209 -12.50 26.10 -15.56
N ASP A 210 -13.77 25.80 -15.34
CA ASP A 210 -14.84 26.79 -15.29
C ASP A 210 -15.16 27.17 -13.84
N VAL A 211 -15.23 28.48 -13.57
CA VAL A 211 -15.57 29.04 -12.25
C VAL A 211 -16.65 30.11 -12.35
N LYS A 212 -17.20 30.33 -13.55
CA LYS A 212 -18.11 31.43 -13.84
C LYS A 212 -19.44 31.20 -13.12
N ASP A 213 -19.94 32.24 -12.45
CA ASP A 213 -21.20 32.25 -11.70
C ASP A 213 -21.28 31.16 -10.61
N ARG A 214 -20.11 30.76 -10.07
CA ARG A 214 -19.96 29.74 -9.03
C ARG A 214 -19.09 30.22 -7.87
N VAL A 215 -19.28 29.61 -6.70
CA VAL A 215 -18.39 29.81 -5.55
C VAL A 215 -17.08 29.05 -5.81
N ALA A 216 -15.95 29.76 -5.73
CA ALA A 216 -14.63 29.15 -5.89
C ALA A 216 -13.98 28.94 -4.51
N ILE A 217 -13.50 27.71 -4.26
CA ILE A 217 -12.85 27.35 -3.00
C ILE A 217 -11.39 27.00 -3.29
N LEU A 218 -10.47 27.91 -3.00
CA LEU A 218 -9.04 27.65 -3.09
C LEU A 218 -8.63 26.67 -1.99
N VAL A 219 -7.99 25.57 -2.34
CA VAL A 219 -7.48 24.60 -1.36
C VAL A 219 -5.99 24.35 -1.56
N ASP A 220 -5.23 24.51 -0.48
CA ASP A 220 -3.79 24.28 -0.46
C ASP A 220 -3.34 23.63 0.86
N ASP A 221 -2.17 22.99 0.89
CA ASP A 221 -1.64 22.43 2.14
C ASP A 221 -1.16 23.53 3.08
N MET A 222 -0.53 24.59 2.56
CA MET A 222 -0.01 25.65 3.42
C MET A 222 0.13 26.99 2.71
N ALA A 223 -0.22 28.08 3.38
CA ALA A 223 0.07 29.44 2.90
C ALA A 223 1.03 30.16 3.83
N ASP A 224 2.02 30.80 3.23
CA ASP A 224 3.10 31.51 3.92
C ASP A 224 2.92 33.03 3.83
N THR A 225 3.41 33.68 2.77
CA THR A 225 3.21 35.13 2.56
C THR A 225 1.88 35.48 1.88
N CYS A 226 1.05 34.48 1.59
CA CYS A 226 -0.22 34.56 0.86
C CYS A 226 -0.19 35.22 -0.53
N GLY A 227 0.98 35.53 -1.11
CA GLY A 227 1.06 36.19 -2.42
C GLY A 227 0.38 35.39 -3.53
N THR A 228 0.71 34.10 -3.65
CA THR A 228 0.08 33.21 -4.64
C THR A 228 -1.43 33.09 -4.42
N THR A 229 -1.86 32.89 -3.17
CA THR A 229 -3.26 32.70 -2.81
C THR A 229 -4.10 33.94 -3.10
N CYS A 230 -3.61 35.14 -2.77
CA CYS A 230 -4.31 36.41 -3.05
C CYS A 230 -4.43 36.67 -4.56
N HIS A 231 -3.35 36.50 -5.33
CA HIS A 231 -3.42 36.67 -6.78
C HIS A 231 -4.33 35.62 -7.44
N ALA A 232 -4.36 34.40 -6.91
CA ALA A 232 -5.30 33.37 -7.35
C ALA A 232 -6.75 33.81 -7.11
N ALA A 233 -7.04 34.43 -5.97
CA ALA A 233 -8.37 34.95 -5.66
C ALA A 233 -8.81 36.05 -6.63
N ASP A 234 -7.93 37.02 -6.90
CA ASP A 234 -8.19 38.09 -7.87
C ASP A 234 -8.45 37.53 -9.28
N LYS A 235 -7.70 36.48 -9.65
CA LYS A 235 -7.87 35.81 -10.94
C LYS A 235 -9.20 35.06 -11.04
N LEU A 236 -9.66 34.44 -9.95
CA LEU A 236 -10.95 33.76 -9.88
C LEU A 236 -12.11 34.74 -9.98
N LEU A 237 -12.05 35.87 -9.28
CA LEU A 237 -13.04 36.93 -9.44
C LEU A 237 -13.07 37.48 -10.87
N SER A 238 -11.90 37.73 -11.46
CA SER A 238 -11.80 38.20 -12.85
C SER A 238 -12.35 37.19 -13.87
N ALA A 239 -12.39 35.91 -13.52
CA ALA A 239 -12.98 34.84 -14.32
C ALA A 239 -14.49 34.64 -14.07
N GLY A 240 -15.10 35.43 -13.19
CA GLY A 240 -16.54 35.42 -12.91
C GLY A 240 -16.97 34.58 -11.70
N ALA A 241 -16.06 34.23 -10.78
CA ALA A 241 -16.45 33.57 -9.53
C ALA A 241 -17.32 34.50 -8.67
N THR A 242 -18.38 33.96 -8.05
CA THR A 242 -19.33 34.73 -7.23
C THR A 242 -18.72 35.13 -5.88
N LYS A 243 -18.02 34.18 -5.23
CA LYS A 243 -17.30 34.34 -3.97
C LYS A 243 -16.06 33.48 -3.99
N VAL A 244 -15.02 33.89 -3.26
CA VAL A 244 -13.78 33.14 -3.13
C VAL A 244 -13.52 32.82 -1.66
N TYR A 245 -13.38 31.53 -1.36
CA TYR A 245 -12.90 31.02 -0.07
C TYR A 245 -11.47 30.50 -0.23
N ALA A 246 -10.68 30.55 0.83
CA ALA A 246 -9.41 29.83 0.91
C ALA A 246 -9.43 28.87 2.09
N ILE A 247 -9.07 27.61 1.87
CA ILE A 247 -8.94 26.59 2.90
C ILE A 247 -7.52 26.05 2.85
N LEU A 248 -6.80 26.17 3.96
CA LEU A 248 -5.39 25.82 4.06
C LEU A 248 -5.21 24.87 5.24
N THR A 249 -4.47 23.77 5.09
CA THR A 249 -4.19 22.94 6.27
C THR A 249 -3.30 23.72 7.25
N HIS A 250 -2.16 24.23 6.81
CA HIS A 250 -1.21 24.95 7.66
C HIS A 250 -1.17 26.46 7.36
N GLY A 251 -1.71 27.27 8.27
CA GLY A 251 -1.68 28.74 8.19
C GLY A 251 -0.38 29.34 8.73
N ILE A 252 0.70 29.32 7.94
CA ILE A 252 2.01 29.88 8.36
C ILE A 252 1.92 31.41 8.47
N PHE A 253 1.28 32.08 7.50
CA PHE A 253 0.94 33.50 7.53
C PHE A 253 2.06 34.43 8.03
N SER A 254 3.24 34.35 7.41
CA SER A 254 4.40 35.18 7.76
C SER A 254 4.45 36.49 6.95
N GLY A 255 5.19 37.48 7.47
CA GLY A 255 5.43 38.75 6.80
C GLY A 255 4.12 39.49 6.43
N PRO A 256 3.90 39.84 5.14
CA PRO A 256 2.73 40.62 4.72
C PRO A 256 1.44 39.81 4.59
N ALA A 257 1.40 38.56 5.06
CA ALA A 257 0.25 37.67 4.84
C ALA A 257 -1.08 38.23 5.36
N ILE A 258 -1.09 38.74 6.59
CA ILE A 258 -2.32 39.23 7.24
C ILE A 258 -2.89 40.46 6.51
N SER A 259 -2.05 41.43 6.17
CA SER A 259 -2.49 42.61 5.42
C SER A 259 -2.98 42.24 4.02
N ARG A 260 -2.33 41.28 3.35
CA ARG A 260 -2.76 40.74 2.06
C ARG A 260 -4.11 40.02 2.14
N ILE A 261 -4.35 39.21 3.17
CA ILE A 261 -5.64 38.54 3.37
C ILE A 261 -6.76 39.56 3.60
N ASN A 262 -6.52 40.58 4.44
CA ASN A 262 -7.51 41.62 4.69
C ASN A 262 -7.87 42.38 3.41
N ASN A 263 -6.88 42.74 2.59
CA ASN A 263 -7.07 43.47 1.35
C ASN A 263 -7.59 42.61 0.19
N ALA A 264 -7.42 41.29 0.25
CA ALA A 264 -7.89 40.36 -0.78
C ALA A 264 -9.39 40.11 -0.70
N CYS A 265 -9.95 39.65 -1.80
CA CYS A 265 -11.37 39.41 -2.00
C CYS A 265 -11.93 38.11 -1.36
N PHE A 266 -11.26 37.58 -0.33
CA PHE A 266 -11.75 36.40 0.37
C PHE A 266 -12.99 36.70 1.20
N GLU A 267 -13.98 35.82 1.11
CA GLU A 267 -15.11 35.77 2.03
C GLU A 267 -14.63 35.25 3.41
N ALA A 268 -13.88 34.15 3.40
CA ALA A 268 -13.20 33.61 4.57
C ALA A 268 -11.92 32.88 4.19
N VAL A 269 -10.95 32.90 5.11
CA VAL A 269 -9.72 32.10 5.04
C VAL A 269 -9.74 31.11 6.20
N VAL A 270 -9.88 29.84 5.87
CA VAL A 270 -10.05 28.76 6.84
C VAL A 270 -8.74 28.02 7.00
N VAL A 271 -8.31 27.84 8.24
CA VAL A 271 -7.09 27.10 8.57
C VAL A 271 -7.30 26.04 9.64
N THR A 272 -6.36 25.11 9.78
CA THR A 272 -6.35 24.23 10.97
C THR A 272 -5.56 24.86 12.11
N ASN A 273 -5.73 24.31 13.30
CA ASN A 273 -4.90 24.61 14.48
C ASN A 273 -3.58 23.81 14.52
N THR A 274 -3.03 23.40 13.37
CA THR A 274 -1.69 22.78 13.32
C THR A 274 -0.57 23.79 13.64
N ILE A 275 -0.86 25.08 13.51
CA ILE A 275 -0.02 26.23 13.85
C ILE A 275 -0.90 27.20 14.66
N PRO A 276 -0.39 27.87 15.71
CA PRO A 276 -1.17 28.83 16.49
C PRO A 276 -1.72 29.96 15.62
N GLN A 277 -2.99 30.34 15.83
CA GLN A 277 -3.71 31.35 15.03
C GLN A 277 -4.33 32.47 15.86
N GLU A 278 -4.32 32.37 17.18
CA GLU A 278 -5.05 33.25 18.10
C GLU A 278 -4.65 34.71 17.91
N GLU A 279 -3.35 34.98 17.76
CA GLU A 279 -2.87 36.34 17.49
C GLU A 279 -3.24 36.83 16.09
N LYS A 280 -3.18 35.95 15.09
CA LYS A 280 -3.45 36.30 13.70
C LYS A 280 -4.93 36.63 13.47
N MET A 281 -5.82 35.93 14.17
CA MET A 281 -7.27 36.18 14.13
C MET A 281 -7.64 37.55 14.72
N LYS A 282 -6.93 38.02 15.75
CA LYS A 282 -7.14 39.38 16.29
C LYS A 282 -6.89 40.47 15.25
N HIS A 283 -5.97 40.21 14.32
CA HIS A 283 -5.58 41.15 13.25
C HIS A 283 -6.32 40.89 11.92
N CYS A 284 -7.08 39.80 11.81
CA CYS A 284 -7.76 39.40 10.59
C CYS A 284 -9.12 38.75 10.88
N PRO A 285 -10.24 39.49 10.72
CA PRO A 285 -11.57 38.94 11.00
C PRO A 285 -12.02 37.87 9.99
N LYS A 286 -11.33 37.76 8.84
CA LYS A 286 -11.62 36.76 7.80
C LYS A 286 -11.07 35.39 8.13
N ILE A 287 -10.12 35.29 9.08
CA ILE A 287 -9.52 34.01 9.46
C ILE A 287 -10.48 33.24 10.36
N GLN A 288 -10.79 32.03 9.94
CA GLN A 288 -11.52 31.06 10.74
C GLN A 288 -10.62 29.83 10.91
N PHE A 289 -10.80 29.08 11.99
CA PHE A 289 -10.11 27.81 12.13
C PHE A 289 -11.03 26.69 12.59
N PHE A 290 -10.66 25.46 12.26
CA PHE A 290 -11.26 24.26 12.80
C PHE A 290 -10.19 23.33 13.38
N ASN A 291 -10.59 22.55 14.38
CA ASN A 291 -9.68 21.62 15.05
C ASN A 291 -9.53 20.35 14.21
N ALA A 292 -8.36 20.13 13.62
CA ALA A 292 -8.10 18.97 12.76
C ALA A 292 -7.47 17.79 13.54
N MET A 293 -6.52 18.06 14.43
CA MET A 293 -5.74 17.01 15.09
C MET A 293 -6.47 16.35 16.26
N CYS A 294 -7.46 17.02 16.84
CA CYS A 294 -8.12 16.51 18.04
C CYS A 294 -9.09 15.33 17.78
N CYS A 295 -9.45 15.06 16.52
CA CYS A 295 -10.43 14.01 16.16
C CYS A 295 -9.84 12.59 16.07
N SER A 296 -8.51 12.45 16.06
CA SER A 296 -7.82 11.16 15.90
C SER A 296 -7.09 10.56 17.14
N PRO A 297 -6.70 11.28 18.23
CA PRO A 297 -5.73 10.74 19.20
C PRO A 297 -6.19 9.48 19.93
N LYS A 298 -7.51 9.29 20.12
CA LYS A 298 -8.03 8.10 20.83
C LYS A 298 -7.80 6.78 20.10
N ARG A 299 -7.66 6.77 18.76
CA ARG A 299 -7.44 5.52 18.01
C ARG A 299 -6.00 5.07 18.03
N ASP A 300 -5.05 5.99 17.99
CA ASP A 300 -3.64 5.66 17.81
C ASP A 300 -2.85 5.59 19.13
N MET A 301 -3.24 6.36 20.16
CA MET A 301 -2.53 6.38 21.46
C MET A 301 -3.00 5.30 22.45
N GLN A 302 -4.24 4.79 22.37
CA GLN A 302 -4.78 3.79 23.32
C GLN A 302 -4.78 2.34 22.79
N GLN A 303 -4.32 2.08 21.56
CA GLN A 303 -4.35 0.72 21.02
C GLN A 303 -3.09 -0.07 21.39
N ASN A 304 -3.28 -1.05 22.28
CA ASN A 304 -2.36 -2.17 22.44
C ASN A 304 -2.25 -2.92 21.10
N PRO A 305 -1.08 -3.45 20.70
CA PRO A 305 -0.92 -4.18 19.43
C PRO A 305 -1.77 -5.46 19.31
N ALA A 306 -2.45 -5.87 20.40
CA ALA A 306 -3.16 -7.14 20.54
C ALA A 306 -4.68 -7.02 20.69
N ASP A 307 -5.27 -5.81 20.57
CA ASP A 307 -6.73 -5.63 20.72
C ASP A 307 -7.34 -4.84 19.55
N ARG A 308 -7.01 -5.29 18.33
CA ARG A 308 -7.60 -4.80 17.06
C ARG A 308 -8.67 -5.76 16.53
N SER A 309 -9.54 -6.29 17.38
CA SER A 309 -10.72 -7.04 16.94
C SER A 309 -12.01 -6.31 17.33
N GLY A 310 -12.44 -5.36 16.50
CA GLY A 310 -13.79 -4.82 16.61
C GLY A 310 -13.94 -3.43 16.01
N LYS A 311 -14.68 -3.36 14.89
CA LYS A 311 -15.12 -2.18 14.15
C LYS A 311 -14.13 -1.64 13.12
N HIS A 312 -13.91 -2.46 12.09
CA HIS A 312 -13.50 -1.98 10.77
C HIS A 312 -14.75 -1.71 9.93
N ASP A 313 -14.99 -0.44 9.63
CA ASP A 313 -15.71 -0.09 8.42
C ASP A 313 -15.00 1.12 7.77
N VAL A 314 -14.76 1.00 6.47
CA VAL A 314 -14.27 2.03 5.51
C VAL A 314 -12.74 2.25 5.33
N SER A 315 -11.82 1.77 6.19
CA SER A 315 -10.35 1.96 5.98
C SER A 315 -9.59 0.80 5.31
N GLU A 316 -10.28 -0.24 4.83
CA GLU A 316 -9.60 -1.45 4.34
C GLU A 316 -9.08 -1.38 2.88
N ARG A 317 -9.49 -0.42 2.04
CA ARG A 317 -9.07 -0.42 0.63
C ARG A 317 -7.63 0.04 0.37
N GLY A 318 -7.05 0.90 1.21
CA GLY A 318 -5.71 1.47 0.99
C GLY A 318 -4.56 0.58 1.46
N ILE A 319 -4.71 -0.06 2.63
CA ILE A 319 -3.68 -0.91 3.24
C ILE A 319 -3.58 -2.27 2.52
N PHE A 320 -4.71 -2.78 2.03
CA PHE A 320 -4.73 -3.97 1.15
C PHE A 320 -3.94 -3.72 -0.14
N PHE A 321 -4.04 -2.52 -0.73
CA PHE A 321 -3.38 -2.18 -1.99
C PHE A 321 -1.86 -2.04 -1.85
N GLN A 322 -1.36 -1.50 -0.75
CA GLN A 322 0.09 -1.33 -0.52
C GLN A 322 0.78 -2.67 -0.23
N SER A 323 0.16 -3.55 0.57
CA SER A 323 0.65 -4.92 0.81
C SER A 323 0.53 -5.79 -0.45
N TYR A 324 -0.49 -5.54 -1.28
CA TYR A 324 -0.69 -6.13 -2.61
C TYR A 324 0.41 -5.73 -3.59
N MET A 325 0.81 -4.45 -3.61
CA MET A 325 1.91 -3.97 -4.46
C MET A 325 3.26 -4.54 -4.03
N ASN A 326 3.54 -4.61 -2.73
CA ASN A 326 4.80 -5.17 -2.22
C ASN A 326 4.87 -6.69 -2.40
N GLY A 327 3.77 -7.42 -2.20
CA GLY A 327 3.67 -8.85 -2.50
C GLY A 327 3.74 -9.13 -4.01
N GLY A 328 3.10 -8.29 -4.82
CA GLY A 328 3.16 -8.34 -6.28
C GLY A 328 4.57 -8.12 -6.81
N MET A 329 5.28 -7.09 -6.34
CA MET A 329 6.66 -6.78 -6.74
C MET A 329 7.65 -7.87 -6.30
N SER A 330 7.51 -8.39 -5.09
CA SER A 330 8.32 -9.54 -4.61
C SER A 330 8.05 -10.82 -5.43
N SER A 331 6.78 -11.09 -5.75
CA SER A 331 6.38 -12.22 -6.59
C SER A 331 6.86 -12.08 -8.04
N LEU A 332 6.88 -10.86 -8.59
CA LEU A 332 7.44 -10.56 -9.90
C LEU A 332 8.94 -10.85 -9.94
N VAL A 333 9.71 -10.33 -8.98
CA VAL A 333 11.17 -10.54 -8.90
C VAL A 333 11.48 -12.03 -8.70
N CYS A 334 10.78 -12.71 -7.78
CA CYS A 334 10.95 -14.14 -7.55
C CYS A 334 10.58 -14.98 -8.79
N THR A 335 9.53 -14.60 -9.53
CA THR A 335 9.10 -15.30 -10.75
C THR A 335 10.12 -15.14 -11.86
N VAL A 336 10.70 -13.95 -12.04
CA VAL A 336 11.78 -13.74 -13.03
C VAL A 336 13.00 -14.61 -12.68
N ILE A 337 13.44 -14.61 -11.42
CA ILE A 337 14.62 -15.38 -10.98
C ILE A 337 14.39 -16.89 -11.11
N THR A 338 13.19 -17.39 -10.81
CA THR A 338 12.88 -18.83 -10.84
C THR A 338 12.40 -19.34 -12.21
N PHE A 339 12.18 -18.46 -13.18
CA PHE A 339 11.66 -18.84 -14.50
C PHE A 339 12.55 -19.82 -15.28
N PRO A 340 13.90 -19.70 -15.28
CA PRO A 340 14.75 -20.68 -15.95
C PRO A 340 14.57 -22.12 -15.41
N VAL A 341 14.38 -22.25 -14.10
CA VAL A 341 14.08 -23.54 -13.45
C VAL A 341 12.69 -24.04 -13.88
N TYR A 342 11.71 -23.14 -13.93
CA TYR A 342 10.35 -23.46 -14.41
C TYR A 342 10.36 -24.00 -15.84
N LYS A 343 11.08 -23.34 -16.75
CA LYS A 343 11.13 -23.74 -18.16
C LYS A 343 11.85 -25.08 -18.35
N THR A 344 12.87 -25.35 -17.54
CA THR A 344 13.57 -26.64 -17.53
C THR A 344 12.62 -27.77 -17.14
N VAL A 345 11.84 -27.58 -16.08
CA VAL A 345 10.81 -28.53 -15.61
C VAL A 345 9.74 -28.80 -16.68
N PHE A 346 9.23 -27.75 -17.32
CA PHE A 346 8.19 -27.88 -18.35
C PHE A 346 8.66 -28.77 -19.52
N ARG A 347 9.92 -28.63 -19.94
CA ARG A 347 10.51 -29.50 -20.97
C ARG A 347 10.61 -30.95 -20.56
N GLN A 348 10.92 -31.23 -19.29
CA GLN A 348 10.92 -32.61 -18.81
C GLN A 348 9.51 -33.21 -18.84
N GLN A 349 8.50 -32.43 -18.46
CA GLN A 349 7.10 -32.86 -18.48
C GLN A 349 6.58 -33.10 -19.91
N LEU A 350 7.02 -32.33 -20.90
CA LEU A 350 6.57 -32.47 -22.29
C LEU A 350 7.38 -33.50 -23.09
N HIS A 351 8.71 -33.49 -22.98
CA HIS A 351 9.63 -34.25 -23.85
C HIS A 351 10.40 -35.37 -23.16
N ASN A 352 10.22 -35.60 -21.84
CA ASN A 352 10.87 -36.69 -21.10
C ASN A 352 12.42 -36.63 -21.07
N THR A 353 13.02 -35.45 -21.24
CA THR A 353 14.48 -35.25 -21.34
C THR A 353 15.18 -35.24 -19.97
N LEU A 354 16.48 -35.57 -19.92
CA LEU A 354 17.29 -35.40 -18.71
C LEU A 354 17.48 -33.92 -18.36
N ILE A 355 17.70 -33.61 -17.07
CA ILE A 355 17.92 -32.23 -16.59
C ILE A 355 19.11 -31.60 -17.32
N ARG A 356 20.24 -32.32 -17.40
CA ARG A 356 21.45 -31.85 -18.06
C ARG A 356 21.21 -31.52 -19.54
N GLU A 357 20.45 -32.36 -20.24
CA GLU A 357 20.10 -32.16 -21.65
C GLU A 357 19.16 -30.96 -21.84
N ALA A 358 18.15 -30.82 -20.97
CA ALA A 358 17.21 -29.69 -21.01
C ALA A 358 17.94 -28.36 -20.75
N VAL A 359 18.87 -28.31 -19.80
CA VAL A 359 19.69 -27.13 -19.50
C VAL A 359 20.62 -26.79 -20.67
N VAL A 360 21.28 -27.79 -21.27
CA VAL A 360 22.16 -27.58 -22.43
C VAL A 360 21.37 -27.09 -23.64
N GLN A 361 20.17 -27.62 -23.89
CA GLN A 361 19.30 -27.14 -24.97
C GLN A 361 18.84 -25.69 -24.73
N LEU A 362 18.46 -25.35 -23.49
CA LEU A 362 18.06 -23.99 -23.12
C LEU A 362 19.21 -22.99 -23.24
N TYR A 363 20.44 -23.41 -22.88
CA TYR A 363 21.64 -22.60 -23.05
C TYR A 363 21.92 -22.31 -24.54
N LYS A 364 21.78 -23.32 -25.41
CA LYS A 364 21.95 -23.17 -26.87
C LYS A 364 20.90 -22.28 -27.53
N GLU A 365 19.72 -22.14 -26.95
CA GLU A 365 18.61 -21.33 -27.49
C GLU A 365 18.74 -19.82 -27.20
N GLY A 366 19.64 -19.43 -26.29
CA GLY A 366 19.90 -18.02 -25.94
C GLY A 366 18.90 -17.40 -24.95
N MET A 367 19.31 -16.26 -24.35
CA MET A 367 18.61 -15.62 -23.23
C MET A 367 17.21 -15.10 -23.58
N LEU A 368 17.00 -14.60 -24.80
CA LEU A 368 15.70 -14.12 -25.28
C LEU A 368 14.66 -15.26 -25.35
N LYS A 369 15.08 -16.45 -25.78
CA LYS A 369 14.20 -17.63 -25.78
C LYS A 369 14.00 -18.18 -24.39
N LEU A 370 15.00 -18.12 -23.50
CA LEU A 370 14.90 -18.61 -22.12
C LEU A 370 13.70 -17.98 -21.38
N TYR A 371 13.43 -16.69 -21.59
CA TYR A 371 12.31 -15.98 -20.95
C TYR A 371 11.02 -15.92 -21.80
N ARG A 372 10.98 -16.61 -22.95
CA ARG A 372 9.75 -16.72 -23.76
C ARG A 372 8.65 -17.42 -22.96
N GLY A 373 7.49 -16.76 -22.84
CA GLY A 373 6.36 -17.26 -22.06
C GLY A 373 6.39 -16.92 -20.56
N VAL A 374 7.24 -15.97 -20.14
CA VAL A 374 7.29 -15.48 -18.74
C VAL A 374 6.13 -14.55 -18.39
N VAL A 375 5.54 -13.88 -19.39
CA VAL A 375 4.49 -12.87 -19.19
C VAL A 375 3.22 -13.46 -18.54
N PRO A 376 2.64 -14.59 -18.99
CA PRO A 376 1.46 -15.14 -18.33
C PRO A 376 1.71 -15.55 -16.86
N PRO A 377 2.83 -16.21 -16.49
CA PRO A 377 3.20 -16.44 -15.08
C PRO A 377 3.33 -15.18 -14.24
N LEU A 378 3.90 -14.11 -14.79
CA LEU A 378 4.04 -12.85 -14.06
C LEU A 378 2.66 -12.27 -13.73
N LEU A 379 1.74 -12.24 -14.72
CA LEU A 379 0.37 -11.77 -14.50
C LEU A 379 -0.40 -12.70 -13.55
N MET A 380 -0.27 -14.01 -13.73
CA MET A 380 -0.96 -15.02 -12.92
C MET A 380 -0.50 -14.96 -11.45
N LYS A 381 0.81 -14.93 -11.19
CA LYS A 381 1.34 -14.92 -9.83
C LYS A 381 1.05 -13.64 -9.06
N THR A 382 0.92 -12.50 -9.74
CA THR A 382 0.48 -11.24 -9.11
C THR A 382 -0.98 -11.33 -8.67
N LEU A 383 -1.84 -11.99 -9.44
CA LEU A 383 -3.27 -12.15 -9.15
C LEU A 383 -3.56 -13.30 -8.16
N GLN A 384 -2.79 -14.37 -8.22
CA GLN A 384 -3.04 -15.62 -7.50
C GLN A 384 -2.88 -15.47 -5.98
N GLY A 385 -1.88 -14.71 -5.51
CA GLY A 385 -1.65 -14.51 -4.07
C GLY A 385 -2.78 -13.78 -3.36
N THR A 386 -3.48 -12.89 -4.07
CA THR A 386 -4.56 -12.08 -3.49
C THR A 386 -5.90 -12.78 -3.55
N ILE A 387 -6.14 -13.51 -4.64
CA ILE A 387 -7.40 -14.21 -4.84
C ILE A 387 -7.48 -15.45 -3.95
N ILE A 388 -6.41 -16.24 -3.82
CA ILE A 388 -6.45 -17.49 -3.04
C ILE A 388 -6.75 -17.21 -1.56
N PHE A 389 -6.02 -16.29 -0.92
CA PHE A 389 -6.18 -16.02 0.51
C PHE A 389 -7.35 -15.08 0.81
N GLY A 390 -7.61 -14.08 -0.05
CA GLY A 390 -8.74 -13.17 0.11
C GLY A 390 -10.08 -13.89 -0.06
N PHE A 391 -10.20 -14.70 -1.12
CA PHE A 391 -11.45 -15.40 -1.44
C PHE A 391 -11.73 -16.58 -0.50
N GLN A 392 -10.70 -17.27 -0.02
CA GLN A 392 -10.87 -18.34 0.98
C GLN A 392 -11.52 -17.81 2.26
N ASN A 393 -11.06 -16.67 2.80
CA ASN A 393 -11.63 -16.10 4.02
C ASN A 393 -13.10 -15.68 3.81
N THR A 394 -13.42 -15.10 2.66
CA THR A 394 -14.80 -14.76 2.28
C THR A 394 -15.68 -16.01 2.16
N LEU A 395 -15.19 -17.06 1.50
CA LEU A 395 -15.90 -18.33 1.38
C LEU A 395 -16.09 -19.00 2.74
N LEU A 396 -15.08 -18.99 3.61
CA LEU A 396 -15.13 -19.62 4.93
C LEU A 396 -16.14 -18.91 5.85
N GLN A 397 -16.28 -17.58 5.73
CA GLN A 397 -17.32 -16.80 6.42
C GLN A 397 -18.73 -17.02 5.85
N GLN A 398 -18.87 -17.21 4.54
CA GLN A 398 -20.17 -17.43 3.89
C GLN A 398 -20.66 -18.89 3.99
N LEU A 399 -19.74 -19.85 4.01
CA LEU A 399 -20.04 -21.28 4.11
C LEU A 399 -20.20 -21.76 5.56
N SER A 400 -19.66 -21.05 6.56
CA SER A 400 -19.76 -21.49 7.97
C SER A 400 -21.20 -21.73 8.45
N PRO A 401 -22.22 -20.92 8.12
CA PRO A 401 -23.58 -21.13 8.64
C PRO A 401 -24.25 -22.39 8.05
N TRP A 402 -23.97 -22.69 6.77
CA TRP A 402 -24.50 -23.86 6.08
C TRP A 402 -23.71 -25.14 6.40
N ALA A 403 -22.38 -25.03 6.47
CA ALA A 403 -21.47 -26.15 6.74
C ALA A 403 -21.51 -26.62 8.21
N GLU A 404 -21.84 -25.75 9.17
CA GLU A 404 -22.05 -26.13 10.58
C GLU A 404 -23.22 -27.11 10.77
N SER A 405 -24.19 -27.15 9.84
CA SER A 405 -25.35 -28.03 9.93
C SER A 405 -25.10 -29.46 9.39
N TYR A 406 -24.07 -29.66 8.56
CA TYR A 406 -23.86 -30.93 7.83
C TYR A 406 -22.46 -31.55 7.99
N PHE A 407 -21.44 -30.77 8.36
CA PHE A 407 -20.05 -31.24 8.40
C PHE A 407 -19.33 -30.89 9.71
N PRO A 408 -18.42 -31.74 10.22
CA PRO A 408 -17.60 -31.44 11.38
C PRO A 408 -16.71 -30.20 11.17
N ARG A 409 -16.49 -29.40 12.22
CA ARG A 409 -15.67 -28.16 12.19
C ARG A 409 -14.26 -28.35 11.63
N ALA A 410 -13.68 -29.55 11.76
CA ALA A 410 -12.38 -29.87 11.19
C ALA A 410 -12.36 -29.90 9.64
N MET A 411 -13.50 -30.10 8.98
CA MET A 411 -13.59 -30.19 7.51
C MET A 411 -13.89 -28.85 6.84
N HIS A 412 -14.29 -27.83 7.58
CA HIS A 412 -14.66 -26.52 7.02
C HIS A 412 -13.52 -25.85 6.20
N PRO A 413 -12.24 -25.88 6.64
CA PRO A 413 -11.13 -25.34 5.85
C PRO A 413 -10.91 -26.09 4.52
N ALA A 414 -11.12 -27.41 4.52
CA ALA A 414 -10.98 -28.24 3.32
C ALA A 414 -12.10 -27.99 2.30
N LEU A 415 -13.33 -27.75 2.77
CA LEU A 415 -14.48 -27.40 1.91
C LEU A 415 -14.33 -26.00 1.31
N ALA A 416 -13.92 -25.02 2.10
CA ALA A 416 -13.58 -23.68 1.60
C ALA A 416 -12.44 -23.75 0.58
N GLY A 417 -11.42 -24.58 0.84
CA GLY A 417 -10.31 -24.82 -0.08
C GLY A 417 -10.74 -25.44 -1.42
N LEU A 418 -11.75 -26.32 -1.40
CA LEU A 418 -12.32 -26.88 -2.63
C LEU A 418 -12.98 -25.79 -3.48
N GLY A 419 -13.79 -24.91 -2.87
CA GLY A 419 -14.41 -23.77 -3.54
C GLY A 419 -13.37 -22.80 -4.12
N THR A 420 -12.31 -22.49 -3.37
CA THR A 420 -11.20 -21.65 -3.85
C THR A 420 -10.52 -22.27 -5.07
N GLY A 421 -10.27 -23.58 -5.07
CA GLY A 421 -9.65 -24.27 -6.21
C GLY A 421 -10.51 -24.29 -7.48
N VAL A 422 -11.84 -24.30 -7.34
CA VAL A 422 -12.78 -24.17 -8.49
C VAL A 422 -12.68 -22.78 -9.12
N VAL A 423 -12.70 -21.74 -8.30
CA VAL A 423 -12.58 -20.35 -8.77
C VAL A 423 -11.21 -20.07 -9.38
N GLU A 424 -10.15 -20.59 -8.77
CA GLU A 424 -8.79 -20.53 -9.31
C GLU A 424 -8.72 -21.15 -10.71
N CYS A 425 -9.34 -22.33 -10.90
CA CYS A 425 -9.40 -22.98 -12.20
C CYS A 425 -10.13 -22.14 -13.24
N LEU A 426 -11.28 -21.54 -12.91
CA LEU A 426 -12.07 -20.73 -13.84
C LEU A 426 -11.32 -19.48 -14.32
N LEU A 427 -10.59 -18.83 -13.42
CA LEU A 427 -9.88 -17.59 -13.71
C LEU A 427 -8.54 -17.82 -14.42
N PHE A 428 -7.79 -18.85 -14.03
CA PHE A 428 -6.38 -18.97 -14.45
C PHE A 428 -6.11 -20.00 -15.56
N THR A 429 -7.06 -20.89 -15.87
CA THR A 429 -6.89 -21.85 -17.00
C THR A 429 -6.53 -21.15 -18.33
N PRO A 430 -7.12 -20.01 -18.73
CA PRO A 430 -6.71 -19.29 -19.94
C PRO A 430 -5.23 -18.86 -19.94
N PHE A 431 -4.71 -18.46 -18.77
CA PHE A 431 -3.32 -18.02 -18.62
C PHE A 431 -2.35 -19.20 -18.65
N GLU A 432 -2.67 -20.29 -17.92
CA GLU A 432 -1.89 -21.55 -17.95
C GLU A 432 -1.81 -22.13 -19.37
N ARG A 433 -2.90 -22.01 -20.13
CA ARG A 433 -2.98 -22.46 -21.52
C ARG A 433 -2.07 -21.65 -22.45
N VAL A 434 -2.17 -20.32 -22.42
CA VAL A 434 -1.31 -19.43 -23.24
C VAL A 434 0.16 -19.66 -22.91
N GLN A 435 0.47 -19.85 -21.62
CA GLN A 435 1.82 -20.16 -21.17
C GLN A 435 2.32 -21.49 -21.74
N SER A 436 1.54 -22.57 -21.60
CA SER A 436 1.93 -23.92 -22.06
C SER A 436 2.17 -23.95 -23.57
N VAL A 437 1.38 -23.21 -24.34
CA VAL A 437 1.56 -23.07 -25.79
C VAL A 437 2.83 -22.30 -26.13
N LEU A 438 3.11 -21.20 -25.43
CA LEU A 438 4.29 -20.35 -25.64
C LEU A 438 5.61 -21.04 -25.27
N GLN A 439 5.58 -21.92 -24.28
CA GLN A 439 6.76 -22.62 -23.78
C GLN A 439 7.12 -23.87 -24.60
N ASN A 440 6.19 -24.37 -25.41
CA ASN A 440 6.43 -25.50 -26.29
C ASN A 440 7.19 -25.06 -27.56
N SER A 441 8.43 -25.51 -27.69
CA SER A 441 9.33 -25.15 -28.80
C SER A 441 8.85 -25.64 -30.16
N SER A 442 7.98 -26.65 -30.24
CA SER A 442 7.39 -27.09 -31.52
C SER A 442 6.53 -26.01 -32.16
N ASN A 443 6.00 -25.08 -31.36
CA ASN A 443 5.12 -24.00 -31.81
C ASN A 443 5.91 -22.74 -32.21
N ASP A 444 7.24 -22.75 -32.10
CA ASP A 444 8.09 -21.59 -32.35
C ASP A 444 7.99 -21.05 -33.78
N ARG A 445 7.80 -21.94 -34.76
CA ARG A 445 7.73 -21.59 -36.19
C ARG A 445 6.37 -21.02 -36.59
N SER A 446 5.27 -21.58 -36.10
CA SER A 446 3.90 -21.20 -36.49
C SER A 446 3.31 -20.09 -35.61
N LEU A 447 3.67 -20.06 -34.32
CA LEU A 447 3.08 -19.15 -33.31
C LEU A 447 4.18 -18.44 -32.52
N PRO A 448 4.96 -17.53 -33.15
CA PRO A 448 6.13 -16.91 -32.53
C PRO A 448 5.79 -15.88 -31.43
N THR A 449 4.60 -15.28 -31.46
CA THR A 449 4.26 -14.14 -30.60
C THR A 449 2.96 -14.36 -29.81
N LEU A 450 2.87 -13.73 -28.64
CA LEU A 450 1.68 -13.75 -27.77
C LEU A 450 0.42 -13.32 -28.54
N SER A 451 0.50 -12.25 -29.33
CA SER A 451 -0.61 -11.74 -30.14
C SER A 451 -1.13 -12.77 -31.15
N LYS A 452 -0.23 -13.51 -31.82
CA LYS A 452 -0.62 -14.57 -32.76
C LYS A 452 -1.30 -15.75 -32.06
N ILE A 453 -0.86 -16.11 -30.86
CA ILE A 453 -1.49 -17.17 -30.06
C ILE A 453 -2.89 -16.74 -29.61
N VAL A 454 -3.04 -15.53 -29.08
CA VAL A 454 -4.34 -14.99 -28.68
C VAL A 454 -5.30 -14.90 -29.87
N SER A 455 -4.82 -14.43 -31.03
CA SER A 455 -5.60 -14.41 -32.26
C SER A 455 -6.03 -15.82 -32.70
N ARG A 456 -5.13 -16.81 -32.63
CA ARG A 456 -5.44 -18.21 -32.94
C ARG A 456 -6.45 -18.81 -31.96
N MET A 457 -6.32 -18.54 -30.67
CA MET A 457 -7.24 -19.04 -29.65
C MET A 457 -8.63 -18.38 -29.72
N ARG A 458 -8.72 -17.14 -30.21
CA ARG A 458 -10.00 -16.48 -30.53
C ARG A 458 -10.72 -17.12 -31.72
N SER A 459 -9.98 -17.76 -32.63
CA SER A 459 -10.57 -18.47 -33.78
C SER A 459 -11.05 -19.90 -33.46
N GLU A 460 -10.76 -20.42 -32.27
CA GLU A 460 -11.21 -21.73 -31.79
C GLU A 460 -12.39 -21.57 -30.82
N THR A 461 -13.19 -22.64 -30.61
CA THR A 461 -14.26 -22.63 -29.61
C THR A 461 -13.69 -22.45 -28.20
N LEU A 462 -14.48 -21.88 -27.28
CA LEU A 462 -14.02 -21.54 -25.93
C LEU A 462 -13.40 -22.73 -25.16
N THR A 463 -13.96 -23.93 -25.34
CA THR A 463 -13.50 -25.18 -24.72
C THR A 463 -12.23 -25.75 -25.38
N ASN A 464 -12.06 -25.58 -26.68
CA ASN A 464 -10.90 -26.13 -27.41
C ASN A 464 -9.71 -25.17 -27.42
N GLY A 465 -9.98 -23.86 -27.45
CA GLY A 465 -8.99 -22.80 -27.41
C GLY A 465 -8.51 -22.53 -25.99
N TRP A 466 -9.36 -21.85 -25.20
CA TRP A 466 -9.00 -21.26 -23.91
C TRP A 466 -9.05 -22.22 -22.73
N TYR A 467 -10.07 -23.09 -22.69
CA TYR A 467 -10.33 -24.00 -21.57
C TYR A 467 -9.98 -25.46 -21.90
N ARG A 468 -8.96 -25.68 -22.72
CA ARG A 468 -8.49 -27.04 -23.02
C ARG A 468 -7.93 -27.68 -21.76
N ALA A 469 -8.27 -28.96 -21.54
CA ALA A 469 -7.97 -29.71 -20.32
C ALA A 469 -8.63 -29.19 -19.03
N PHE A 470 -9.72 -28.41 -19.14
CA PHE A 470 -10.39 -27.83 -17.98
C PHE A 470 -10.77 -28.84 -16.89
N LEU A 471 -11.32 -30.00 -17.25
CA LEU A 471 -11.74 -31.00 -16.25
C LEU A 471 -10.55 -31.55 -15.43
N PRO A 472 -9.44 -32.02 -16.05
CA PRO A 472 -8.21 -32.34 -15.32
C PRO A 472 -7.64 -31.18 -14.48
N THR A 473 -7.67 -29.96 -15.00
CA THR A 473 -7.19 -28.76 -14.30
C THR A 473 -8.05 -28.45 -13.07
N LEU A 474 -9.38 -28.58 -13.20
CA LEU A 474 -10.35 -28.39 -12.13
C LEU A 474 -10.13 -29.40 -11.02
N THR A 475 -10.00 -30.68 -11.37
CA THR A 475 -9.71 -31.74 -10.40
C THR A 475 -8.39 -31.50 -9.68
N ARG A 476 -7.33 -31.10 -10.41
CA ARG A 476 -6.02 -30.79 -9.83
C ARG A 476 -6.10 -29.65 -8.83
N ASN A 477 -6.73 -28.53 -9.21
CA ASN A 477 -6.76 -27.31 -8.39
C ASN A 477 -7.72 -27.45 -7.21
N ALA A 478 -8.90 -28.04 -7.40
CA ALA A 478 -9.88 -28.26 -6.33
C ALA A 478 -9.34 -29.21 -5.24
N ILE A 479 -8.75 -30.34 -5.63
CA ILE A 479 -8.16 -31.30 -4.68
C ILE A 479 -6.92 -30.69 -4.01
N GLY A 480 -6.04 -30.03 -4.78
CA GLY A 480 -4.83 -29.42 -4.26
C GLY A 480 -5.11 -28.36 -3.18
N SER A 481 -6.04 -27.45 -3.46
CA SER A 481 -6.41 -26.39 -2.52
C SER A 481 -7.18 -26.93 -1.32
N SER A 482 -8.05 -27.93 -1.50
CA SER A 482 -8.74 -28.60 -0.39
C SER A 482 -7.77 -29.29 0.57
N LEU A 483 -6.80 -30.05 0.05
CA LEU A 483 -5.76 -30.71 0.84
C LEU A 483 -4.85 -29.70 1.55
N TYR A 484 -4.45 -28.62 0.86
CA TYR A 484 -3.60 -27.59 1.46
C TYR A 484 -4.26 -26.96 2.68
N PHE A 485 -5.49 -26.48 2.55
CA PHE A 485 -6.18 -25.80 3.64
C PHE A 485 -6.66 -26.76 4.72
N GLY A 486 -6.96 -28.02 4.39
CA GLY A 486 -7.27 -29.04 5.38
C GLY A 486 -6.07 -29.48 6.23
N LEU A 487 -4.86 -29.52 5.65
CA LEU A 487 -3.65 -30.02 6.33
C LEU A 487 -2.85 -28.93 7.04
N LYS A 488 -2.98 -27.66 6.62
CA LYS A 488 -2.20 -26.53 7.13
C LYS A 488 -2.28 -26.38 8.66
N ASP A 489 -3.50 -26.38 9.21
CA ASP A 489 -3.71 -26.11 10.64
C ASP A 489 -3.33 -27.31 11.53
N PRO A 490 -3.74 -28.56 11.25
CA PRO A 490 -3.29 -29.73 12.02
C PRO A 490 -1.76 -29.85 12.07
N LEU A 491 -1.10 -29.63 10.93
CA LEU A 491 0.34 -29.79 10.82
C LEU A 491 1.12 -28.70 11.55
N SER A 492 0.62 -27.46 11.54
CA SER A 492 1.23 -26.37 12.30
C SER A 492 1.10 -26.56 13.83
N ARG A 493 0.03 -27.20 14.32
CA ARG A 493 -0.14 -27.53 15.75
C ARG A 493 0.90 -28.56 16.21
N VAL A 494 1.04 -29.66 15.48
CA VAL A 494 2.02 -30.73 15.78
C VAL A 494 3.47 -30.20 15.77
N LEU A 495 3.78 -29.22 14.91
CA LEU A 495 5.11 -28.60 14.85
C LEU A 495 5.36 -27.59 15.98
N ARG A 496 4.31 -26.95 16.51
CA ARG A 496 4.41 -26.03 17.66
C ARG A 496 4.57 -26.77 18.98
N GLU A 497 4.02 -27.98 19.11
CA GLU A 497 4.23 -28.86 20.27
C GLU A 497 5.68 -29.35 20.40
N LYS A 498 6.53 -29.14 19.39
CA LYS A 498 7.95 -29.51 19.38
C LYS A 498 8.92 -28.32 19.53
N ASP A 499 8.49 -27.22 20.16
CA ASP A 499 9.29 -26.01 20.44
C ASP A 499 10.01 -25.38 19.22
N CYS A 500 9.47 -25.58 18.02
CA CYS A 500 10.02 -24.95 16.82
C CYS A 500 9.64 -23.46 16.74
N PRO A 501 10.56 -22.56 16.33
CA PRO A 501 10.26 -21.15 16.10
C PRO A 501 9.03 -20.97 15.17
N PRO A 502 8.18 -19.94 15.40
CA PRO A 502 6.90 -19.78 14.69
C PRO A 502 7.04 -19.62 13.17
N ILE A 503 8.15 -19.04 12.70
CA ILE A 503 8.43 -18.88 11.26
C ILE A 503 8.90 -20.22 10.66
N ALA A 504 9.73 -20.96 11.40
CA ALA A 504 10.23 -22.26 10.97
C ALA A 504 9.11 -23.30 10.92
N SER A 505 8.20 -23.32 11.90
CA SER A 505 7.04 -24.23 11.90
C SER A 505 6.08 -23.95 10.73
N SER A 506 5.79 -22.69 10.42
CA SER A 506 4.95 -22.31 9.28
C SER A 506 5.60 -22.62 7.93
N PHE A 507 6.93 -22.44 7.82
CA PHE A 507 7.70 -22.84 6.63
C PHE A 507 7.68 -24.36 6.42
N VAL A 508 7.98 -25.14 7.46
CA VAL A 508 8.01 -26.61 7.41
C VAL A 508 6.60 -27.18 7.15
N SER A 509 5.56 -26.60 7.75
CA SER A 509 4.16 -26.97 7.47
C SER A 509 3.82 -26.76 5.99
N GLY A 510 4.22 -25.63 5.40
CA GLY A 510 4.04 -25.36 3.97
C GLY A 510 4.79 -26.34 3.07
N MET A 511 6.03 -26.71 3.44
CA MET A 511 6.82 -27.70 2.69
C MET A 511 6.16 -29.09 2.70
N VAL A 512 5.78 -29.59 3.87
CA VAL A 512 5.21 -30.93 4.03
C VAL A 512 3.83 -31.01 3.40
N SER A 513 2.99 -29.97 3.54
CA SER A 513 1.69 -29.89 2.86
C SER A 513 1.87 -29.92 1.34
N SER A 514 2.83 -29.17 0.81
CA SER A 514 3.16 -29.19 -0.63
C SER A 514 3.66 -30.55 -1.10
N LEU A 515 4.47 -31.25 -0.31
CA LEU A 515 4.93 -32.60 -0.65
C LEU A 515 3.74 -33.58 -0.76
N MET A 516 2.82 -33.53 0.22
CA MET A 516 1.62 -34.37 0.27
C MET A 516 0.65 -34.09 -0.89
N ILE A 517 0.65 -32.88 -1.46
CA ILE A 517 -0.19 -32.51 -2.61
C ILE A 517 0.49 -32.82 -3.94
N SER A 518 1.76 -32.43 -4.07
CA SER A 518 2.46 -32.47 -5.35
C SER A 518 2.79 -33.89 -5.78
N LEU A 519 3.06 -34.82 -4.84
CA LEU A 519 3.39 -36.20 -5.17
C LEU A 519 2.19 -36.99 -5.75
N PRO A 520 0.96 -36.94 -5.17
CA PRO A 520 -0.20 -37.62 -5.75
C PRO A 520 -0.77 -36.93 -6.99
N LEU A 521 -0.70 -35.60 -7.08
CA LEU A 521 -1.26 -34.83 -8.20
C LEU A 521 -0.27 -34.60 -9.35
N TYR A 522 0.98 -35.04 -9.22
CA TYR A 522 1.97 -34.94 -10.28
C TYR A 522 1.50 -35.57 -11.60
N PRO A 523 0.93 -36.79 -11.60
CA PRO A 523 0.49 -37.42 -12.83
C PRO A 523 -0.57 -36.60 -13.60
N LEU A 524 -1.50 -36.02 -12.85
CA LEU A 524 -2.55 -35.15 -13.39
C LEU A 524 -1.96 -33.86 -13.96
N SER A 525 -0.92 -33.32 -13.32
CA SER A 525 -0.20 -32.14 -13.80
C SER A 525 0.52 -32.39 -15.13
N VAL A 526 1.11 -33.58 -15.31
CA VAL A 526 1.75 -33.98 -16.58
C VAL A 526 0.70 -34.12 -17.68
N LEU A 527 -0.48 -34.69 -17.38
CA LEU A 527 -1.58 -34.78 -18.34
C LEU A 527 -2.04 -33.39 -18.80
N VAL A 528 -2.29 -32.47 -17.85
CA VAL A 528 -2.71 -31.09 -18.14
C VAL A 528 -1.70 -30.40 -19.05
N ALA A 529 -0.39 -30.45 -18.71
CA ALA A 529 0.65 -29.80 -19.50
C ALA A 529 0.71 -30.33 -20.95
N ASN A 530 0.55 -31.64 -21.14
CA ASN A 530 0.55 -32.24 -22.49
C ASN A 530 -0.69 -31.87 -23.30
N MET A 531 -1.87 -31.82 -22.67
CA MET A 531 -3.11 -31.40 -23.33
C MET A 531 -3.11 -29.89 -23.64
N GLN A 532 -2.54 -29.07 -22.76
CA GLN A 532 -2.45 -27.61 -22.89
C GLN A 532 -1.26 -27.13 -23.75
N ALA A 533 -0.34 -27.98 -24.17
CA ALA A 533 0.77 -27.59 -25.07
C ALA A 533 0.42 -27.68 -26.56
N GLN A 534 -0.65 -28.41 -26.94
CA GLN A 534 -1.04 -28.68 -28.33
C GLN A 534 -1.94 -27.58 -28.90
N VAL A 535 -1.71 -27.11 -30.13
CA VAL A 535 -2.55 -26.10 -30.80
C VAL A 535 -3.06 -26.66 -32.13
N GLY A 536 -4.37 -26.61 -32.35
CA GLY A 536 -5.03 -27.31 -33.47
C GLY A 536 -5.14 -28.83 -33.27
N GLY A 537 -6.02 -29.46 -34.06
CA GLY A 537 -6.33 -30.90 -34.00
C GLY A 537 -7.48 -31.26 -33.06
N ASP A 538 -8.09 -32.43 -33.29
CA ASP A 538 -9.24 -32.91 -32.51
C ASP A 538 -8.94 -32.92 -31.01
N ASN A 539 -9.89 -32.44 -30.22
CA ASN A 539 -9.81 -32.47 -28.77
C ASN A 539 -10.04 -33.92 -28.30
N LEU A 540 -8.97 -34.72 -28.34
CA LEU A 540 -8.96 -36.06 -27.76
C LEU A 540 -9.40 -35.93 -26.31
N GLY A 541 -10.58 -36.48 -25.99
CA GLY A 541 -11.13 -36.45 -24.63
C GLY A 541 -10.11 -36.91 -23.59
N VAL A 542 -10.34 -36.54 -22.33
CA VAL A 542 -9.39 -36.75 -21.21
C VAL A 542 -8.85 -38.19 -21.15
N ARG A 543 -9.73 -39.19 -21.34
CA ARG A 543 -9.36 -40.62 -21.34
C ARG A 543 -8.43 -41.00 -22.49
N ALA A 544 -8.70 -40.51 -23.70
CA ALA A 544 -7.87 -40.78 -24.88
C ALA A 544 -6.49 -40.11 -24.75
N SER A 545 -6.47 -38.87 -24.27
CA SER A 545 -5.23 -38.14 -23.98
C SER A 545 -4.37 -38.84 -22.92
N TRP A 546 -5.00 -39.39 -21.87
CA TRP A 546 -4.32 -40.19 -20.85
C TRP A 546 -3.70 -41.48 -21.42
N HIS A 547 -4.46 -42.24 -22.20
CA HIS A 547 -3.95 -43.45 -22.85
C HIS A 547 -2.78 -43.16 -23.80
N GLN A 548 -2.88 -42.11 -24.60
CA GLN A 548 -1.81 -41.70 -25.51
C GLN A 548 -0.54 -41.31 -24.73
N LEU A 549 -0.69 -40.56 -23.63
CA LEU A 549 0.43 -40.18 -22.76
C LEU A 549 1.07 -41.40 -22.09
N TRP A 550 0.24 -42.33 -21.58
CA TRP A 550 0.71 -43.57 -20.95
C TRP A 550 1.52 -44.45 -21.93
N GLN A 551 1.07 -44.55 -23.18
CA GLN A 551 1.80 -45.24 -24.24
C GLN A 551 3.10 -44.51 -24.60
N LYS A 552 3.08 -43.19 -24.75
CA LYS A 552 4.30 -42.37 -24.99
C LYS A 552 5.34 -42.50 -23.87
N ARG A 553 4.92 -42.81 -22.64
CA ARG A 553 5.79 -43.04 -21.49
C ARG A 553 6.15 -44.52 -21.28
N GLN A 554 5.99 -45.35 -22.32
CA GLN A 554 6.31 -46.77 -22.31
C GLN A 554 5.67 -47.54 -21.14
N ARG A 555 4.49 -47.08 -20.67
CA ARG A 555 3.77 -47.66 -19.52
C ARG A 555 4.59 -47.76 -18.23
N SER A 556 5.60 -46.90 -18.06
CA SER A 556 6.47 -46.89 -16.87
C SER A 556 6.08 -45.75 -15.92
N LEU A 557 5.81 -46.09 -14.66
CA LEU A 557 5.57 -45.12 -13.59
C LEU A 557 6.78 -44.23 -13.34
N VAL A 558 8.00 -44.77 -13.46
CA VAL A 558 9.26 -44.02 -13.27
C VAL A 558 9.40 -42.93 -14.34
N LEU A 559 9.06 -43.25 -15.59
CA LEU A 559 9.06 -42.27 -16.69
C LEU A 559 7.91 -41.26 -16.60
N PHE A 560 6.80 -41.66 -15.96
CA PHE A 560 5.68 -40.76 -15.69
C PHE A 560 6.00 -39.72 -14.62
N TYR A 561 6.77 -40.12 -13.60
CA TYR A 561 7.25 -39.25 -12.52
C TYR A 561 8.58 -38.54 -12.83
N ARG A 562 9.11 -38.67 -14.04
CA ARG A 562 10.39 -38.08 -14.43
C ARG A 562 10.29 -36.56 -14.51
N GLY A 563 11.12 -35.88 -13.72
CA GLY A 563 11.05 -34.43 -13.47
C GLY A 563 10.23 -34.07 -12.22
N GLY A 564 9.62 -35.06 -11.56
CA GLY A 564 8.85 -34.89 -10.33
C GLY A 564 9.68 -34.35 -9.17
N SER A 565 10.92 -34.82 -9.01
CA SER A 565 11.81 -34.37 -7.91
C SER A 565 12.07 -32.87 -7.91
N LEU A 566 12.35 -32.26 -9.08
CA LEU A 566 12.53 -30.81 -9.20
C LEU A 566 11.21 -30.05 -9.02
N VAL A 567 10.09 -30.61 -9.48
CA VAL A 567 8.76 -30.01 -9.29
C VAL A 567 8.36 -29.99 -7.83
N ILE A 568 8.56 -31.10 -7.15
CA ILE A 568 8.28 -31.28 -5.73
C ILE A 568 9.17 -30.36 -4.90
N LEU A 569 10.49 -30.35 -5.14
CA LEU A 569 11.44 -29.47 -4.45
C LEU A 569 11.05 -28.00 -4.61
N ARG A 570 10.76 -27.56 -5.84
CA ARG A 570 10.30 -26.20 -6.13
C ARG A 570 9.00 -25.87 -5.42
N SER A 571 8.04 -26.81 -5.46
CA SER A 571 6.73 -26.65 -4.81
C SER A 571 6.91 -26.48 -3.31
N CYS A 572 7.73 -27.32 -2.67
CA CYS A 572 8.01 -27.26 -1.23
C CYS A 572 8.62 -25.91 -0.82
N ILE A 573 9.62 -25.42 -1.56
CA ILE A 573 10.24 -24.11 -1.27
C ILE A 573 9.23 -22.98 -1.46
N THR A 574 8.48 -22.99 -2.57
CA THR A 574 7.51 -21.93 -2.89
C THR A 574 6.43 -21.86 -1.82
N TRP A 575 5.79 -23.00 -1.53
CA TRP A 575 4.72 -23.07 -0.54
C TRP A 575 5.23 -22.88 0.89
N GLY A 576 6.45 -23.30 1.22
CA GLY A 576 7.09 -22.98 2.50
C GLY A 576 7.21 -21.47 2.71
N ILE A 577 7.75 -20.75 1.72
CA ILE A 577 7.87 -19.28 1.76
C ILE A 577 6.48 -18.63 1.82
N THR A 578 5.56 -19.02 0.94
CA THR A 578 4.21 -18.44 0.89
C THR A 578 3.46 -18.67 2.21
N THR A 579 3.57 -19.84 2.82
CA THR A 579 2.91 -20.15 4.10
C THR A 579 3.52 -19.34 5.24
N ALA A 580 4.86 -19.21 5.28
CA ALA A 580 5.56 -18.42 6.29
C ALA A 580 5.22 -16.92 6.18
N ILE A 581 5.21 -16.38 4.96
CA ILE A 581 4.78 -14.99 4.70
C ILE A 581 3.32 -14.81 5.08
N ASN A 582 2.44 -15.74 4.69
CA ASN A 582 1.03 -15.64 5.04
C ASN A 582 0.80 -15.70 6.56
N ASP A 583 1.44 -16.62 7.30
CA ASP A 583 1.31 -16.68 8.77
C ASP A 583 1.87 -15.42 9.45
N GLN A 584 2.94 -14.83 8.92
CA GLN A 584 3.43 -13.52 9.38
C GLN A 584 2.44 -12.38 9.10
N LEU A 585 1.76 -12.41 7.95
CA LEU A 585 0.75 -11.41 7.59
C LEU A 585 -0.54 -11.61 8.40
N THR A 586 -0.95 -12.86 8.66
CA THR A 586 -2.12 -13.18 9.50
C THR A 586 -1.88 -12.82 10.97
N LYS A 587 -0.68 -13.02 11.52
CA LYS A 587 -0.30 -12.56 12.87
C LYS A 587 -0.11 -11.04 13.00
N ARG A 588 0.00 -10.32 11.89
CA ARG A 588 0.00 -8.84 11.87
C ARG A 588 -1.41 -8.27 11.71
N SER A 589 -2.41 -9.12 11.44
CA SER A 589 -3.80 -8.74 11.19
C SER A 589 -4.79 -9.26 12.25
N GLY A 590 -4.37 -10.14 13.15
CA GLY A 590 -5.04 -10.43 14.43
C GLY A 590 -4.12 -10.05 15.57
#